data_AF-A0A2K5PDU8-F1
#
_entry.id   AF-A0A2K5PDU8-F1
#
_cell.length_a   1.000
_cell.length_b   1.000
_cell.length_c   1.000
_cell.angle_alpha   90.00
_cell.angle_beta   90.00
_cell.angle_gamma   90.00
#
_symmetry.space_group_name_H-M   'P 1'
#
loop_
_entity.id
_entity.type
_entity.pdbx_description
1 polymer ?
#
loop_
_entity_poly.entity_id
_entity_poly.type
_entity_poly.pdbx_seq_one_letter_code
_entity_poly.pdbx_strand_id
1 'polypeptide(L)'
;MGLPGPGLWLKRLWVLLEVAVHVAVGKLLLTLFPDRVKKNILAMGDKTGMTRNPNFSHDNWIPTFFSTQYFWFVLKVRWQRLEDTAELGGLAPNCPVVHLSGQRCNIWDFMQDGWAFKNNVDIRNHQNLQDRLQAAHLLLARSPQCPVVVDTMQNQSSELYAALPERLYIIQEGRILYKGKSGPWNYNPEEVRDVLEKLHS
;
A
#
# COMPACT_ATOMS: atom_id res chain seq x y z
N MET A 1 24.16 -5.41 -3.05
CA MET A 1 23.44 -4.11 -3.12
C MET A 1 24.49 -3.02 -3.29
N GLY A 2 24.56 -2.40 -4.46
CA GLY A 2 25.48 -1.29 -4.69
C GLY A 2 25.08 -0.07 -3.87
N LEU A 3 26.05 0.73 -3.42
CA LEU A 3 25.78 1.99 -2.73
C LEU A 3 24.88 2.85 -3.63
N PRO A 4 23.80 3.45 -3.09
CA PRO A 4 22.92 4.31 -3.88
C PRO A 4 23.75 5.46 -4.44
N GLY A 5 23.73 5.61 -5.77
CA GLY A 5 24.50 6.65 -6.46
C GLY A 5 24.18 8.05 -5.92
N PRO A 6 25.10 9.02 -6.03
CA PRO A 6 24.94 10.36 -5.46
C PRO A 6 23.63 11.06 -5.91
N GLY A 7 23.13 10.75 -7.11
CA GLY A 7 21.84 11.26 -7.58
C GLY A 7 20.62 10.75 -6.79
N LEU A 8 20.63 9.52 -6.28
CA LEU A 8 19.54 8.99 -5.47
C LEU A 8 19.51 9.67 -4.09
N TRP A 9 20.66 9.98 -3.51
CA TRP A 9 20.76 10.76 -2.27
C TRP A 9 20.16 12.16 -2.42
N LEU A 10 20.49 12.86 -3.51
CA LEU A 10 19.90 14.16 -3.81
C LEU A 10 18.38 14.07 -3.98
N LYS A 11 17.88 13.06 -4.71
CA LYS A 11 16.44 12.83 -4.85
C LYS A 11 15.77 12.53 -3.51
N ARG A 12 16.37 11.69 -2.66
CA ARG A 12 15.85 11.38 -1.33
C ARG A 12 15.82 12.63 -0.44
N LEU A 13 16.87 13.45 -0.45
CA LEU A 13 16.94 14.72 0.28
C LEU A 13 15.87 15.70 -0.20
N TRP A 14 15.67 15.82 -1.52
CA TRP A 14 14.62 16.65 -2.08
C TRP A 14 13.23 16.21 -1.62
N VAL A 15 12.93 14.91 -1.70
CA VAL A 15 11.66 14.34 -1.20
C VAL A 15 11.48 14.60 0.29
N LEU A 16 12.55 14.51 1.09
CA LEU A 16 12.50 14.84 2.52
C LEU A 16 12.04 16.28 2.74
N LEU A 17 12.61 17.24 2.02
CA LEU A 17 12.23 18.64 2.10
C LEU A 17 10.78 18.86 1.68
N GLU A 18 10.35 18.27 0.56
CA GLU A 18 8.95 18.36 0.11
C GLU A 18 7.97 17.84 1.16
N VAL A 19 8.24 16.66 1.75
CA VAL A 19 7.37 16.07 2.77
C VAL A 19 7.38 16.90 4.04
N ALA A 20 8.53 17.42 4.46
CA ALA A 20 8.63 18.31 5.63
C ALA A 20 7.81 19.59 5.45
N VAL A 21 7.94 20.25 4.30
CA VAL A 21 7.14 21.45 3.96
C VAL A 21 5.66 21.12 3.93
N HIS A 22 5.27 20.04 3.26
CA HIS A 22 3.87 19.61 3.17
C HIS A 22 3.25 19.37 4.55
N VAL A 23 3.97 18.69 5.45
CA VAL A 23 3.51 18.44 6.82
C VAL A 23 3.46 19.73 7.65
N ALA A 24 4.46 20.61 7.52
CA ALA A 24 4.47 21.89 8.24
C ALA A 24 3.30 22.79 7.81
N VAL A 25 3.07 22.94 6.50
CA VAL A 25 1.93 23.69 5.96
C VAL A 25 0.61 23.05 6.37
N GLY A 26 0.49 21.72 6.29
CA GLY A 26 -0.71 21.00 6.72
C GLY A 26 -1.03 21.21 8.20
N LYS A 27 -0.02 21.16 9.09
CA LYS A 27 -0.18 21.49 10.51
C LYS A 27 -0.62 22.93 10.72
N LEU A 28 0.02 23.88 10.03
CA LEU A 28 -0.36 25.30 10.11
C LEU A 28 -1.82 25.52 9.69
N LEU A 29 -2.23 24.91 8.57
CA LEU A 29 -3.61 24.99 8.09
C LEU A 29 -4.61 24.31 9.04
N LEU A 30 -4.23 23.19 9.69
CA LEU A 30 -5.05 22.57 10.73
C LEU A 30 -5.24 23.48 11.94
N THR A 31 -4.21 24.24 12.31
CA THR A 31 -4.29 25.20 13.43
C THR A 31 -5.12 26.44 13.06
N LEU A 32 -4.94 26.98 11.86
CA LEU A 32 -5.62 28.22 11.43
C LEU A 32 -7.05 27.99 10.90
N PHE A 33 -7.29 26.87 10.20
CA PHE A 33 -8.53 26.58 9.48
C PHE A 33 -8.97 25.11 9.66
N PRO A 34 -9.18 24.63 10.91
CA PRO A 34 -9.43 23.23 11.20
C PRO A 34 -10.63 22.66 10.43
N ASP A 35 -11.75 23.37 10.35
CA ASP A 35 -12.97 22.88 9.71
C ASP A 35 -12.80 22.70 8.19
N ARG A 36 -12.05 23.61 7.55
CA ARG A 36 -11.76 23.52 6.12
C ARG A 36 -10.89 22.31 5.81
N VAL A 37 -9.87 22.08 6.62
CA VAL A 37 -8.97 20.93 6.45
C VAL A 37 -9.70 19.61 6.72
N LYS A 38 -10.49 19.53 7.81
CA LYS A 38 -11.34 18.37 8.10
C LYS A 38 -12.27 18.04 6.94
N LYS A 39 -12.96 19.04 6.39
CA LYS A 39 -13.85 18.86 5.23
C LYS A 39 -13.09 18.33 4.00
N ASN A 40 -11.89 18.82 3.74
CA ASN A 40 -11.06 18.33 2.64
C ASN A 40 -10.62 16.88 2.84
N ILE A 41 -10.23 16.50 4.07
CA ILE A 41 -9.84 15.12 4.42
C ILE A 41 -11.04 14.18 4.26
N LEU A 42 -12.23 14.58 4.71
CA LEU A 42 -13.46 13.80 4.55
C LEU A 42 -13.83 13.61 3.07
N ALA A 43 -13.80 14.69 2.29
CA ALA A 43 -14.05 14.61 0.85
C ALA A 43 -13.03 13.70 0.12
N MET A 44 -11.82 13.57 0.65
CA MET A 44 -10.82 12.64 0.15
C MET A 44 -11.18 11.18 0.48
N GLY A 45 -11.68 10.92 1.70
CA GLY A 45 -12.18 9.60 2.11
C GLY A 45 -13.44 9.16 1.37
N ASP A 46 -14.30 10.10 0.95
CA ASP A 46 -15.50 9.80 0.15
C ASP A 46 -15.14 9.23 -1.22
N LYS A 47 -14.10 9.78 -1.84
CA LYS A 47 -13.61 9.33 -3.16
C LYS A 47 -13.08 7.91 -3.12
N THR A 48 -12.47 7.49 -2.00
CA THR A 48 -11.94 6.13 -1.83
C THR A 48 -12.99 5.15 -1.30
N GLY A 49 -14.21 5.61 -1.02
CA GLY A 49 -15.27 4.80 -0.42
C GLY A 49 -15.02 4.46 1.06
N MET A 50 -13.96 4.98 1.68
CA MET A 50 -13.59 4.69 3.07
C MET A 50 -14.65 5.21 4.05
N THR A 51 -15.23 6.37 3.77
CA THR A 51 -16.33 6.97 4.55
C THR A 51 -17.67 6.25 4.39
N ARG A 52 -17.83 5.39 3.37
CA ARG A 52 -19.05 4.58 3.18
C ARG A 52 -19.11 3.40 4.16
N ASN A 53 -18.03 3.11 4.86
CA ASN A 53 -17.97 2.04 5.86
C ASN A 53 -18.60 2.54 7.18
N PRO A 54 -19.72 1.95 7.65
CA PRO A 54 -20.39 2.39 8.88
C PRO A 54 -19.54 2.21 10.14
N ASN A 55 -18.50 1.36 10.10
CA ASN A 55 -17.58 1.13 11.20
C ASN A 55 -16.34 2.06 11.15
N PHE A 56 -16.30 3.01 10.22
CA PHE A 56 -15.17 3.94 10.08
C PHE A 56 -15.28 5.11 11.06
N SER A 57 -14.26 5.29 11.91
CA SER A 57 -14.20 6.41 12.85
C SER A 57 -13.38 7.57 12.28
N HIS A 58 -14.07 8.65 11.92
CA HIS A 58 -13.43 9.90 11.47
C HIS A 58 -12.57 10.52 12.57
N ASP A 59 -13.01 10.43 13.82
CA ASP A 59 -12.35 11.03 14.98
C ASP A 59 -10.99 10.39 15.28
N ASN A 60 -10.83 9.09 14.99
CA ASN A 60 -9.54 8.40 15.11
C ASN A 60 -8.66 8.60 13.86
N TRP A 61 -9.25 8.90 12.71
CA TRP A 61 -8.54 8.96 11.44
C TRP A 61 -7.97 10.35 11.12
N ILE A 62 -8.78 11.41 11.25
CA ILE A 62 -8.37 12.79 10.95
C ILE A 62 -7.10 13.19 11.73
N PRO A 63 -6.94 12.88 13.03
CA PRO A 63 -5.74 13.25 13.78
C PRO A 63 -4.46 12.59 13.30
N THR A 64 -4.55 11.52 12.49
CA THR A 64 -3.36 10.88 11.92
C THR A 64 -2.70 11.78 10.88
N PHE A 65 -3.45 12.63 10.18
CA PHE A 65 -2.92 13.49 9.12
C PHE A 65 -1.95 14.54 9.66
N PHE A 66 -0.84 14.72 8.96
CA PHE A 66 0.23 15.65 9.33
C PHE A 66 0.86 15.39 10.72
N SER A 67 0.56 14.26 11.37
CA SER A 67 1.27 13.82 12.58
C SER A 67 2.73 13.43 12.27
N THR A 68 3.53 13.22 13.32
CA THR A 68 4.90 12.68 13.18
C THR A 68 4.90 11.31 12.52
N GLN A 69 3.91 10.46 12.84
CA GLN A 69 3.76 9.14 12.21
C GLN A 69 3.43 9.27 10.72
N TYR A 70 2.55 10.19 10.36
CA TYR A 70 2.23 10.48 8.95
C TYR A 70 3.43 10.97 8.18
N PHE A 71 4.25 11.87 8.75
CA PHE A 71 5.49 12.31 8.13
C PHE A 71 6.40 11.14 7.76
N TRP A 72 6.71 10.27 8.73
CA TRP A 72 7.58 9.12 8.49
C TRP A 72 6.98 8.12 7.51
N PHE A 73 5.67 7.91 7.58
CA PHE A 73 4.96 7.02 6.65
C PHE A 73 5.01 7.54 5.21
N VAL A 74 4.64 8.80 4.98
CA VAL A 74 4.67 9.42 3.63
C VAL A 74 6.09 9.46 3.09
N LEU A 75 7.06 9.80 3.93
CA LEU A 75 8.48 9.81 3.55
C LEU A 75 8.95 8.41 3.11
N LYS A 76 8.66 7.38 3.92
CA LYS A 76 8.97 5.98 3.61
C LYS A 76 8.37 5.58 2.26
N VAL A 77 7.08 5.85 2.05
CA VAL A 77 6.38 5.52 0.80
C VAL A 77 6.99 6.25 -0.40
N ARG A 78 7.30 7.55 -0.28
CA ARG A 78 7.89 8.31 -1.39
C ARG A 78 9.32 7.91 -1.69
N TRP A 79 10.13 7.54 -0.68
CA TRP A 79 11.47 7.01 -0.90
C TRP A 79 11.45 5.62 -1.54
N GLN A 80 10.60 4.71 -1.06
CA GLN A 80 10.43 3.39 -1.67
C GLN A 80 10.12 3.49 -3.18
N ARG A 81 9.33 4.50 -3.59
CA ARG A 81 9.03 4.77 -5.00
C ARG A 81 10.22 5.25 -5.83
N LEU A 82 11.22 5.90 -5.23
CA LEU A 82 12.43 6.28 -5.94
C LEU A 82 13.28 5.07 -6.35
N GLU A 83 13.04 3.93 -5.71
CA GLU A 83 13.76 2.67 -5.87
C GLU A 83 12.85 1.56 -6.44
N ASP A 84 11.67 1.92 -6.91
CA ASP A 84 10.69 1.01 -7.51
C ASP A 84 11.21 0.53 -8.88
N THR A 85 11.69 -0.71 -8.91
CA THR A 85 12.24 -1.38 -10.11
C THR A 85 11.21 -2.25 -10.84
N ALA A 86 9.99 -2.38 -10.32
CA ALA A 86 8.94 -3.19 -10.91
C ALA A 86 8.28 -2.44 -12.09
N GLU A 87 8.88 -2.48 -13.28
CA GLU A 87 8.41 -1.71 -14.44
C GLU A 87 7.30 -2.42 -15.24
N LEU A 88 6.38 -1.64 -15.82
CA LEU A 88 5.34 -2.15 -16.72
C LEU A 88 5.99 -2.85 -17.92
N GLY A 89 5.58 -4.10 -18.21
CA GLY A 89 6.17 -4.97 -19.23
C GLY A 89 7.46 -5.69 -18.79
N GLY A 90 8.06 -5.30 -17.67
CA GLY A 90 9.24 -5.93 -17.09
C GLY A 90 8.93 -7.24 -16.39
N LEU A 91 9.99 -7.99 -16.00
CA LEU A 91 9.82 -9.18 -15.16
C LEU A 91 9.34 -8.79 -13.77
N ALA A 92 8.29 -9.46 -13.30
CA ALA A 92 7.74 -9.29 -11.97
C ALA A 92 8.71 -9.87 -10.93
N PRO A 93 9.17 -9.11 -9.92
CA PRO A 93 10.09 -9.63 -8.91
C PRO A 93 9.57 -10.91 -8.23
N ASN A 94 10.36 -12.00 -8.23
CA ASN A 94 10.01 -13.23 -7.53
C ASN A 94 10.51 -13.21 -6.08
N CYS A 95 9.67 -12.70 -5.17
CA CYS A 95 10.04 -12.46 -3.80
C CYS A 95 9.65 -13.63 -2.89
N PRO A 96 10.42 -13.93 -1.82
CA PRO A 96 9.97 -14.86 -0.80
C PRO A 96 8.78 -14.28 -0.03
N VAL A 97 7.78 -15.12 0.20
CA VAL A 97 6.61 -14.88 1.05
C VAL A 97 6.46 -16.04 2.03
N VAL A 98 5.55 -15.91 3.00
CA VAL A 98 5.26 -16.96 3.97
C VAL A 98 3.81 -17.40 3.80
N HIS A 99 3.63 -18.70 3.58
CA HIS A 99 2.34 -19.36 3.60
C HIS A 99 1.78 -19.39 5.03
N LEU A 100 0.47 -19.57 5.16
CA LEU A 100 -0.23 -19.57 6.44
C LEU A 100 0.19 -20.71 7.38
N SER A 101 0.73 -21.81 6.81
CA SER A 101 1.36 -22.89 7.56
C SER A 101 2.73 -22.51 8.17
N GLY A 102 3.23 -21.30 7.92
CA GLY A 102 4.57 -20.84 8.31
C GLY A 102 5.68 -21.24 7.33
N GLN A 103 5.37 -22.00 6.29
CA GLN A 103 6.33 -22.39 5.25
C GLN A 103 6.73 -21.19 4.38
N ARG A 104 8.02 -21.08 4.06
CA ARG A 104 8.51 -20.12 3.06
C ARG A 104 8.24 -20.62 1.64
N CYS A 105 7.74 -19.74 0.81
CA CYS A 105 7.40 -19.96 -0.59
C CYS A 105 7.71 -18.67 -1.39
N ASN A 106 7.46 -18.65 -2.69
CA ASN A 106 7.68 -17.48 -3.52
C ASN A 106 6.37 -16.89 -4.02
N ILE A 107 6.35 -15.58 -4.28
CA ILE A 107 5.14 -14.88 -4.72
C ILE A 107 4.57 -15.45 -6.03
N TRP A 108 5.42 -15.98 -6.91
CA TRP A 108 4.99 -16.61 -8.14
C TRP A 108 4.19 -17.91 -7.94
N ASP A 109 4.37 -18.60 -6.81
CA ASP A 109 3.64 -19.84 -6.50
C ASP A 109 2.13 -19.60 -6.30
N PHE A 110 1.70 -18.34 -6.16
CA PHE A 110 0.33 -17.93 -5.84
C PHE A 110 -0.34 -17.10 -6.94
N MET A 111 0.19 -17.08 -8.16
CA MET A 111 -0.48 -16.46 -9.31
C MET A 111 -1.72 -17.29 -9.69
N GLN A 112 -2.85 -17.00 -9.05
CA GLN A 112 -4.17 -17.60 -9.31
C GLN A 112 -5.24 -16.53 -9.21
N ASP A 113 -6.36 -16.73 -9.91
CA ASP A 113 -7.44 -15.75 -10.02
C ASP A 113 -8.30 -15.71 -8.74
N GLY A 114 -8.40 -14.54 -8.09
CA GLY A 114 -9.43 -14.31 -7.08
C GLY A 114 -9.31 -12.98 -6.34
N TRP A 115 -10.42 -12.57 -5.71
CA TRP A 115 -10.59 -11.27 -5.07
C TRP A 115 -11.32 -11.37 -3.72
N ALA A 116 -11.09 -10.41 -2.82
CA ALA A 116 -11.98 -10.06 -1.71
C ALA A 116 -11.68 -8.64 -1.20
N PHE A 117 -12.62 -7.98 -0.53
CA PHE A 117 -12.47 -7.26 0.77
C PHE A 117 -13.72 -6.41 1.10
N LYS A 118 -14.17 -6.48 2.37
CA LYS A 118 -14.99 -5.47 3.07
C LYS A 118 -14.69 -5.48 4.58
N ASN A 119 -14.70 -4.29 5.19
CA ASN A 119 -14.67 -3.92 6.62
C ASN A 119 -13.30 -3.67 7.28
N ASN A 120 -13.28 -2.72 8.22
CA ASN A 120 -12.12 -2.38 9.06
C ASN A 120 -11.91 -3.43 10.16
N VAL A 121 -10.65 -3.72 10.45
CA VAL A 121 -10.17 -4.55 11.56
C VAL A 121 -9.10 -3.75 12.28
N ASP A 122 -9.16 -3.66 13.61
CA ASP A 122 -8.08 -3.05 14.40
C ASP A 122 -6.92 -4.04 14.51
N ILE A 123 -5.82 -3.72 13.83
CA ILE A 123 -4.61 -4.56 13.75
C ILE A 123 -3.42 -3.72 14.20
N ARG A 124 -2.76 -4.16 15.27
CA ARG A 124 -1.52 -3.56 15.74
C ARG A 124 -0.38 -3.83 14.76
N ASN A 125 0.63 -2.95 14.74
CA ASN A 125 1.84 -3.17 13.96
C ASN A 125 2.51 -4.50 14.34
N HIS A 126 2.66 -5.40 13.37
CA HIS A 126 3.26 -6.71 13.54
C HIS A 126 4.72 -6.60 14.03
N GLN A 127 5.01 -7.16 15.20
CA GLN A 127 6.38 -7.24 15.75
C GLN A 127 7.10 -8.50 15.30
N ASN A 128 6.34 -9.55 14.96
CA ASN A 128 6.86 -10.84 14.53
C ASN A 128 5.96 -11.45 13.43
N LEU A 129 6.40 -12.59 12.88
CA LEU A 129 5.66 -13.29 11.82
C LEU A 129 4.30 -13.81 12.30
N GLN A 130 4.18 -14.22 13.56
CA GLN A 130 2.93 -14.73 14.11
C GLN A 130 1.84 -13.65 14.17
N ASP A 131 2.19 -12.43 14.57
CA ASP A 131 1.26 -11.29 14.56
C ASP A 131 0.71 -11.05 13.14
N ARG A 132 1.59 -11.16 12.12
CA ARG A 132 1.24 -10.98 10.71
C ARG A 132 0.36 -12.10 10.19
N LEU A 133 0.66 -13.34 10.57
CA LEU A 133 -0.18 -14.49 10.26
C LEU A 133 -1.55 -14.34 10.92
N GLN A 134 -1.63 -13.89 12.18
CA GLN A 134 -2.90 -13.68 12.86
C GLN A 134 -3.76 -12.63 12.15
N ALA A 135 -3.17 -11.52 11.70
CA ALA A 135 -3.85 -10.54 10.86
C ALA A 135 -4.39 -11.14 9.55
N ALA A 136 -3.61 -12.01 8.89
CA ALA A 136 -4.07 -12.71 7.69
C ALA A 136 -5.24 -13.67 7.98
N HIS A 137 -5.26 -14.34 9.13
CA HIS A 137 -6.39 -15.19 9.53
C HIS A 137 -7.69 -14.39 9.72
N LEU A 138 -7.60 -13.12 10.16
CA LEU A 138 -8.78 -12.25 10.25
C LEU A 138 -9.36 -11.93 8.86
N LEU A 139 -8.51 -11.82 7.84
CA LEU A 139 -8.95 -11.72 6.45
C LEU A 139 -9.58 -13.04 5.98
N LEU A 140 -8.96 -14.19 6.25
CA LEU A 140 -9.49 -15.49 5.82
C LEU A 140 -10.90 -15.77 6.36
N ALA A 141 -11.25 -15.23 7.53
CA ALA A 141 -12.60 -15.29 8.09
C ALA A 141 -13.66 -14.54 7.24
N ARG A 142 -13.25 -13.85 6.16
CA ARG A 142 -14.13 -13.27 5.13
C ARG A 142 -14.26 -14.15 3.89
N SER A 143 -13.67 -15.35 3.89
CA SER A 143 -13.72 -16.33 2.81
C SER A 143 -13.29 -15.77 1.44
N PRO A 144 -12.09 -15.19 1.33
CA PRO A 144 -11.58 -14.71 0.05
C PRO A 144 -11.51 -15.86 -0.95
N GLN A 145 -11.82 -15.56 -2.21
CA GLN A 145 -11.79 -16.55 -3.31
C GLN A 145 -10.38 -16.70 -3.91
N CYS A 146 -9.36 -16.12 -3.29
CA CYS A 146 -7.96 -16.22 -3.70
C CYS A 146 -7.07 -16.75 -2.57
N PRO A 147 -5.90 -17.33 -2.94
CA PRO A 147 -4.85 -17.59 -1.97
C PRO A 147 -4.41 -16.30 -1.27
N VAL A 148 -4.20 -16.38 0.04
CA VAL A 148 -3.66 -15.29 0.86
C VAL A 148 -2.32 -15.71 1.42
N VAL A 149 -1.31 -14.88 1.17
CA VAL A 149 0.05 -15.02 1.73
C VAL A 149 0.45 -13.75 2.45
N VAL A 150 1.45 -13.86 3.32
CA VAL A 150 2.02 -12.69 4.00
C VAL A 150 3.45 -12.46 3.54
N ASP A 151 3.85 -11.20 3.43
CA ASP A 151 5.25 -10.87 3.18
C ASP A 151 6.13 -11.34 4.34
N THR A 152 7.42 -11.52 4.07
CA THR A 152 8.42 -11.79 5.12
C THR A 152 8.58 -10.59 6.06
N MET A 153 9.12 -10.78 7.27
CA MET A 153 9.35 -9.67 8.20
C MET A 153 10.32 -8.60 7.65
N GLN A 154 11.10 -8.93 6.62
CA GLN A 154 11.94 -8.00 5.88
C GLN A 154 11.14 -7.07 4.95
N ASN A 155 9.86 -7.37 4.68
CA ASN A 155 8.96 -6.64 3.79
C ASN A 155 9.47 -6.54 2.34
N GLN A 156 10.18 -7.58 1.88
CA GLN A 156 10.86 -7.58 0.59
C GLN A 156 9.87 -7.46 -0.58
N SER A 157 8.72 -8.13 -0.51
CA SER A 157 7.69 -8.02 -1.55
C SER A 157 7.11 -6.61 -1.58
N SER A 158 6.84 -6.04 -0.40
CA SER A 158 6.36 -4.68 -0.27
C SER A 158 7.34 -3.65 -0.83
N GLU A 159 8.64 -3.86 -0.64
CA GLU A 159 9.73 -3.05 -1.20
C GLU A 159 9.82 -3.14 -2.72
N LEU A 160 9.95 -4.35 -3.25
CA LEU A 160 10.16 -4.55 -4.68
C LEU A 160 8.97 -4.14 -5.54
N TYR A 161 7.75 -4.27 -5.01
CA TYR A 161 6.53 -3.83 -5.71
C TYR A 161 6.07 -2.43 -5.30
N ALA A 162 6.82 -1.72 -4.44
CA ALA A 162 6.43 -0.44 -3.85
C ALA A 162 4.95 -0.45 -3.44
N ALA A 163 4.57 -1.48 -2.67
CA ALA A 163 3.19 -1.88 -2.46
C ALA A 163 2.46 -1.09 -1.38
N LEU A 164 3.14 -0.16 -0.69
CA LEU A 164 2.53 0.63 0.38
C LEU A 164 1.76 1.85 -0.14
N PRO A 165 0.63 2.22 0.51
CA PRO A 165 -0.10 1.44 1.54
C PRO A 165 -0.77 0.20 0.98
N GLU A 166 -1.19 0.27 -0.28
CA GLU A 166 -1.73 -0.81 -1.08
C GLU A 166 -1.42 -0.55 -2.55
N ARG A 167 -1.38 -1.61 -3.36
CA ARG A 167 -1.17 -1.51 -4.80
C ARG A 167 -1.67 -2.77 -5.50
N LEU A 168 -2.29 -2.58 -6.66
CA LEU A 168 -2.75 -3.66 -7.53
C LEU A 168 -1.75 -3.88 -8.66
N TYR A 169 -1.48 -5.15 -8.97
CA TYR A 169 -0.66 -5.59 -10.09
C TYR A 169 -1.37 -6.72 -10.82
N ILE A 170 -1.19 -6.80 -12.14
CA ILE A 170 -1.48 -8.03 -12.92
C ILE A 170 -0.14 -8.55 -13.41
N ILE A 171 0.13 -9.81 -13.12
CA ILE A 171 1.35 -10.50 -13.54
C ILE A 171 0.92 -11.70 -14.39
N GLN A 172 1.49 -11.83 -15.58
CA GLN A 172 1.24 -12.93 -16.50
C GLN A 172 2.58 -13.41 -17.06
N GLU A 173 2.82 -14.72 -17.02
CA GLU A 173 4.08 -15.34 -17.50
C GLU A 173 5.34 -14.67 -16.91
N GLY A 174 5.28 -14.33 -15.61
CA GLY A 174 6.37 -13.67 -14.90
C GLY A 174 6.61 -12.21 -15.30
N ARG A 175 5.71 -11.59 -16.08
CA ARG A 175 5.80 -10.18 -16.50
C ARG A 175 4.68 -9.33 -15.93
N ILE A 176 4.98 -8.07 -15.63
CA ILE A 176 4.00 -7.10 -15.12
C ILE A 176 3.18 -6.57 -16.30
N LEU A 177 1.94 -7.01 -16.43
CA LEU A 177 1.02 -6.52 -17.46
C LEU A 177 0.28 -5.25 -17.01
N TYR A 178 0.07 -5.09 -15.71
CA TYR A 178 -0.56 -3.90 -15.14
C TYR A 178 0.10 -3.53 -13.82
N LYS A 179 0.29 -2.23 -13.62
CA LYS A 179 0.81 -1.61 -12.41
C LYS A 179 -0.10 -0.47 -12.00
N GLY A 180 -0.89 -0.69 -10.95
CA GLY A 180 -1.80 0.31 -10.42
C GLY A 180 -1.08 1.54 -9.88
N LYS A 181 -1.78 2.67 -9.91
CA LYS A 181 -1.35 3.89 -9.22
C LYS A 181 -1.32 3.65 -7.71
N SER A 182 -0.57 4.48 -7.00
CA SER A 182 -0.38 4.28 -5.58
C SER A 182 -1.64 4.58 -4.77
N GLY A 183 -1.95 3.68 -3.84
CA GLY A 183 -2.99 3.89 -2.84
C GLY A 183 -2.62 4.97 -1.79
N PRO A 184 -3.56 5.26 -0.87
CA PRO A 184 -4.92 4.72 -0.85
C PRO A 184 -5.85 5.47 -1.82
N TRP A 185 -5.41 6.62 -2.33
CA TRP A 185 -6.27 7.55 -3.08
C TRP A 185 -6.53 7.16 -4.54
N ASN A 186 -5.67 6.32 -5.12
CA ASN A 186 -5.79 5.86 -6.49
C ASN A 186 -6.05 4.35 -6.58
N TYR A 187 -6.56 3.75 -5.50
CA TYR A 187 -7.03 2.37 -5.55
C TYR A 187 -8.22 2.29 -6.49
N ASN A 188 -8.04 1.62 -7.63
CA ASN A 188 -9.04 1.53 -8.69
C ASN A 188 -9.13 0.09 -9.22
N PRO A 189 -10.03 -0.74 -8.66
CA PRO A 189 -10.22 -2.11 -9.11
C PRO A 189 -10.88 -2.19 -10.49
N GLU A 190 -11.59 -1.15 -10.95
CA GLU A 190 -12.20 -1.14 -12.29
C GLU A 190 -11.12 -1.10 -13.39
N GLU A 191 -10.00 -0.39 -13.18
CA GLU A 191 -8.86 -0.45 -14.11
C GLU A 191 -8.30 -1.89 -14.24
N VAL A 192 -8.34 -2.68 -13.15
CA VAL A 192 -7.92 -4.07 -13.20
C VAL A 192 -8.92 -4.93 -13.96
N ARG A 193 -10.23 -4.73 -13.71
CA ARG A 193 -11.31 -5.39 -14.46
C ARG A 193 -11.15 -5.16 -15.96
N ASP A 194 -10.97 -3.92 -16.38
CA ASP A 194 -10.82 -3.56 -17.80
C ASP A 194 -9.63 -4.27 -18.47
N VAL A 195 -8.52 -4.43 -17.75
CA VAL A 195 -7.35 -5.15 -18.27
C VAL A 195 -7.62 -6.65 -18.32
N LEU A 196 -8.24 -7.22 -17.30
CA LEU A 196 -8.57 -8.65 -17.27
C LEU A 196 -9.59 -9.00 -18.35
N GLU A 197 -10.62 -8.19 -18.57
CA GLU A 197 -11.62 -8.43 -19.63
C GLU A 197 -10.97 -8.47 -21.02
N LYS A 198 -9.98 -7.60 -21.29
CA LYS A 198 -9.21 -7.59 -22.55
C LYS A 198 -8.30 -8.80 -22.74
N LEU A 199 -7.89 -9.46 -21.65
CA LEU A 199 -7.09 -10.68 -21.73
C LEU A 199 -7.92 -11.93 -22.04
N HIS A 200 -9.21 -11.90 -21.72
CA HIS A 200 -10.14 -13.02 -21.91
C HIS A 200 -10.97 -12.91 -23.20
N SER A 201 -10.84 -11.80 -23.94
CA SER A 201 -11.45 -11.56 -25.25
C SER A 201 -10.51 -11.96 -26.39
#